data_AF-A0A932XHE3-F1
#
_entry.id   AF-A0A932XHE3-F1
#
_cell.length_a   1.000
_cell.length_b   1.000
_cell.length_c   1.000
_cell.angle_alpha   90.00
_cell.angle_beta   90.00
_cell.angle_gamma   90.00
#
_symmetry.space_group_name_H-M   'P 1'
#
loop_
_entity.id
_entity.type
_entity.pdbx_description
1 polymer ?
#
loop_
_entity_poly.entity_id
_entity_poly.type
_entity_poly.pdbx_seq_one_letter_code
_entity_poly.pdbx_strand_id
1 'polypeptide(L)'
;MSEQPKAPGRFTRRGLLVRSARLAAAVAGMGLAGTQMAAERAEAAPELPNAERAAVTYVAMQKYFYLETEPLYRQTYPHSGGPRYSFHWPFTQVLAATLGRYGLAGTGSDFEREVAARLAGLAAYWDPGSTPPAYDSYPRAPYGTGAEQYYDDNVWAGLALVQLYRMLRGSTDPVHQQQAAFALERAVEVFRLMVSGWDTDPTHPAPGGVFWVKAAWSRDRNVVSNAPGAELGFHLYELTGRAHYLEWGRRMYEWVERYLRAPNGLYWDHVDLTGVVEETQWSYNQGTMIGANALLYRITREAKYLAAAERIAETALVHYRADSRFYPQPAAFNAIFFRNLLLLAGINRNPRYRAAMQLYADILWHDQTAHDWRTRLFYLGGPGRPAELLDQAAMIQIYAYLAWPPNSYALLT
;
A
#
# COMPACT_ATOMS: atom_id res chain seq x y z
N MET A 1 51.53 5.94 5.31
CA MET A 1 50.16 6.07 5.86
C MET A 1 49.26 6.45 4.70
N SER A 2 48.63 5.48 4.05
CA SER A 2 47.72 5.72 2.93
C SER A 2 46.28 5.80 3.47
N GLU A 3 45.63 6.93 3.25
CA GLU A 3 44.19 7.11 3.49
C GLU A 3 43.39 6.19 2.56
N GLN A 4 42.51 5.37 3.14
CA GLN A 4 41.48 4.66 2.38
C GLN A 4 40.30 5.59 2.09
N PRO A 5 39.73 5.55 0.87
CA PRO A 5 38.58 6.38 0.51
C PRO A 5 37.30 5.88 1.20
N LYS A 6 36.51 6.85 1.71
CA LYS A 6 35.18 6.63 2.29
C LYS A 6 34.25 5.92 1.30
N ALA A 7 33.63 4.83 1.75
CA ALA A 7 32.57 4.13 1.02
C ALA A 7 31.37 5.07 0.75
N PRO A 8 30.73 4.98 -0.43
CA PRO A 8 29.54 5.78 -0.74
C PRO A 8 28.38 5.42 0.21
N GLY A 9 27.69 6.45 0.70
CA GLY A 9 26.61 6.32 1.67
C GLY A 9 25.49 5.40 1.18
N ARG A 10 25.06 4.47 2.04
CA ARG A 10 23.88 3.63 1.82
C ARG A 10 22.65 4.53 1.63
N PHE A 11 22.00 4.44 0.47
CA PHE A 11 20.70 5.06 0.24
C PHE A 11 19.66 4.33 1.10
N THR A 12 19.07 5.00 2.09
CA THR A 12 18.03 4.43 2.97
C THR A 12 16.66 5.04 2.66
N ARG A 13 15.61 4.22 2.72
CA ARG A 13 14.20 4.61 2.47
C ARG A 13 13.68 5.69 3.42
N ARG A 14 14.29 5.82 4.63
CA ARG A 14 13.95 6.88 5.60
C ARG A 14 14.05 8.30 4.99
N GLY A 15 14.96 8.51 4.05
CA GLY A 15 15.07 9.78 3.32
C GLY A 15 13.95 10.06 2.32
N LEU A 16 13.21 9.03 1.87
CA LEU A 16 12.06 9.17 0.96
C LEU A 16 10.78 9.57 1.71
N LEU A 17 10.49 8.95 2.86
CA LEU A 17 9.28 9.23 3.65
C LEU A 17 9.30 10.62 4.32
N VAL A 18 10.48 11.12 4.71
CA VAL A 18 10.61 12.45 5.33
C VAL A 18 10.47 13.61 4.31
N ARG A 19 10.59 13.32 3.00
CA ARG A 19 10.57 14.36 1.95
C ARG A 19 9.18 14.73 1.43
N SER A 20 8.15 13.95 1.74
CA SER A 20 6.76 14.19 1.34
C SER A 20 5.96 15.07 2.31
N ALA A 21 6.53 15.48 3.46
CA ALA A 21 5.81 16.19 4.52
C ALA A 21 6.14 17.70 4.62
N ARG A 22 6.34 18.40 3.50
CA ARG A 22 6.42 19.88 3.52
C ARG A 22 5.57 20.49 2.41
N LEU A 23 4.35 20.90 2.76
CA LEU A 23 3.65 21.95 2.03
C LEU A 23 2.75 22.78 2.96
N ALA A 24 3.07 24.07 3.07
CA ALA A 24 2.22 25.23 3.35
C ALA A 24 3.17 26.42 3.60
N ALA A 25 3.02 27.63 3.09
CA ALA A 25 1.97 28.29 2.32
C ALA A 25 2.61 29.51 1.61
N ALA A 26 2.04 29.96 0.49
CA ALA A 26 2.11 31.37 0.10
C ALA A 26 0.98 31.70 -0.90
N VAL A 27 -0.04 32.39 -0.41
CA VAL A 27 -0.94 33.22 -1.22
C VAL A 27 -0.69 34.66 -0.82
N ALA A 28 -0.29 35.51 -1.76
CA ALA A 28 -0.73 36.90 -1.94
C ALA A 28 0.00 37.49 -3.16
N GLY A 29 -0.74 38.24 -3.98
CA GLY A 29 -0.34 38.63 -5.33
C GLY A 29 0.51 39.89 -5.45
N MET A 30 0.99 40.14 -6.66
CA MET A 30 0.76 41.38 -7.43
C MET A 30 1.51 41.33 -8.78
N GLY A 31 0.89 41.86 -9.83
CA GLY A 31 1.62 42.45 -10.96
C GLY A 31 1.25 41.92 -12.34
N LEU A 32 0.28 42.58 -12.99
CA LEU A 32 0.04 42.52 -14.43
C LEU A 32 1.20 43.16 -15.20
N ALA A 33 1.83 42.42 -16.12
CA ALA A 33 2.43 42.97 -17.34
C ALA A 33 2.58 41.86 -18.37
N GLY A 34 1.90 42.01 -19.51
CA GLY A 34 1.67 40.93 -20.46
C GLY A 34 2.86 40.52 -21.30
N THR A 35 2.82 39.25 -21.71
CA THR A 35 3.36 38.78 -22.98
C THR A 35 2.37 37.75 -23.54
N GLN A 36 2.21 37.77 -24.87
CA GLN A 36 1.17 37.07 -25.62
C GLN A 36 1.06 35.59 -25.28
N MET A 37 -0.16 35.24 -24.90
CA MET A 37 -0.70 33.88 -24.79
C MET A 37 -0.52 33.12 -26.11
N ALA A 38 0.38 32.16 -26.12
CA ALA A 38 0.08 30.88 -26.76
C ALA A 38 -0.70 30.06 -25.73
N ALA A 39 -2.00 30.32 -25.63
CA ALA A 39 -2.90 29.40 -24.96
C ALA A 39 -3.02 28.17 -25.88
N GLU A 40 -2.05 27.25 -25.80
CA GLU A 40 -2.39 25.84 -25.96
C GLU A 40 -3.53 25.62 -24.96
N ARG A 41 -4.75 25.44 -25.46
CA ARG A 41 -5.85 24.97 -24.62
C ARG A 41 -5.31 23.70 -23.96
N ALA A 42 -5.08 23.75 -22.65
CA ALA A 42 -4.75 22.57 -21.88
C ALA A 42 -5.91 21.59 -22.10
N GLU A 43 -5.68 20.62 -22.98
CA GLU A 43 -6.71 19.67 -23.40
C GLU A 43 -7.17 18.93 -22.14
N ALA A 44 -8.47 18.95 -21.89
CA ALA A 44 -9.04 18.37 -20.68
C ALA A 44 -8.92 16.84 -20.74
N ALA A 45 -8.71 16.20 -19.59
CA ALA A 45 -8.75 14.74 -19.54
C ALA A 45 -10.13 14.24 -20.03
N PRO A 46 -10.19 13.20 -20.89
CA PRO A 46 -11.45 12.66 -21.35
C PRO A 46 -12.24 12.02 -20.21
N GLU A 47 -13.56 12.08 -20.28
CA GLU A 47 -14.44 11.36 -19.36
C GLU A 47 -14.44 9.87 -19.70
N LEU A 48 -13.79 9.08 -18.85
CA LEU A 48 -13.66 7.63 -19.01
C LEU A 48 -14.30 6.89 -17.83
N PRO A 49 -14.95 5.73 -18.05
CA PRO A 49 -15.33 4.83 -16.98
C PRO A 49 -14.10 4.36 -16.17
N ASN A 50 -14.28 4.06 -14.89
CA ASN A 50 -13.15 3.67 -14.02
C ASN A 50 -12.35 2.46 -14.53
N ALA A 51 -12.99 1.49 -15.17
CA ALA A 51 -12.29 0.35 -15.77
C ALA A 51 -11.30 0.80 -16.85
N GLU A 52 -11.68 1.79 -17.65
CA GLU A 52 -10.83 2.35 -18.69
C GLU A 52 -9.76 3.28 -18.10
N ARG A 53 -10.10 4.08 -17.06
CA ARG A 53 -9.12 4.87 -16.29
C ARG A 53 -8.01 3.97 -15.72
N ALA A 54 -8.38 2.82 -15.14
CA ALA A 54 -7.44 1.82 -14.64
C ALA A 54 -6.57 1.26 -15.78
N ALA A 55 -7.17 0.95 -16.92
CA ALA A 55 -6.48 0.36 -18.06
C ALA A 55 -5.42 1.30 -18.65
N VAL A 56 -5.80 2.55 -18.95
CA VAL A 56 -4.88 3.53 -19.57
C VAL A 56 -3.77 3.96 -18.62
N THR A 57 -4.06 4.11 -17.33
CA THR A 57 -3.05 4.44 -16.31
C THR A 57 -2.04 3.30 -16.17
N TYR A 58 -2.49 2.05 -16.18
CA TYR A 58 -1.59 0.90 -16.10
C TYR A 58 -0.74 0.73 -17.35
N VAL A 59 -1.29 0.96 -18.56
CA VAL A 59 -0.50 0.96 -19.79
C VAL A 59 0.61 2.01 -19.73
N ALA A 60 0.33 3.21 -19.22
CA ALA A 60 1.34 4.23 -18.99
C ALA A 60 2.38 3.80 -17.94
N MET A 61 1.95 3.20 -16.82
CA MET A 61 2.87 2.65 -15.82
C MET A 61 3.81 1.59 -16.43
N GLN A 62 3.29 0.67 -17.25
CA GLN A 62 4.14 -0.30 -17.96
C GLN A 62 5.10 0.43 -18.91
N LYS A 63 4.61 1.35 -19.74
CA LYS A 63 5.43 2.07 -20.73
C LYS A 63 6.58 2.87 -20.10
N TYR A 64 6.33 3.57 -19.00
CA TYR A 64 7.29 4.55 -18.45
C TYR A 64 8.16 4.01 -17.31
N PHE A 65 7.71 2.95 -16.62
CA PHE A 65 8.41 2.43 -15.45
C PHE A 65 8.88 0.98 -15.58
N TYR A 66 8.19 0.13 -16.36
CA TYR A 66 8.59 -1.28 -16.49
C TYR A 66 9.85 -1.42 -17.33
N LEU A 67 10.72 -2.36 -16.97
CA LEU A 67 11.95 -2.66 -17.71
C LEU A 67 11.70 -3.89 -18.59
N GLU A 68 11.61 -3.76 -19.91
CA GLU A 68 11.13 -4.89 -20.75
C GLU A 68 11.98 -6.18 -20.64
N THR A 69 13.29 -6.04 -20.39
CA THR A 69 14.23 -7.17 -20.28
C THR A 69 14.41 -7.69 -18.85
N GLU A 70 13.81 -7.03 -17.85
CA GLU A 70 14.03 -7.30 -16.42
C GLU A 70 12.66 -7.26 -15.73
N PRO A 71 12.22 -8.24 -14.92
CA PRO A 71 10.87 -8.23 -14.34
C PRO A 71 10.69 -7.19 -13.20
N LEU A 72 11.32 -6.02 -13.32
CA LEU A 72 11.44 -4.95 -12.33
C LEU A 72 10.98 -3.60 -12.91
N TYR A 73 10.80 -2.63 -12.03
CA TYR A 73 10.37 -1.28 -12.37
C TYR A 73 11.40 -0.26 -11.94
N ARG A 74 11.40 0.91 -12.58
CA ARG A 74 12.07 2.12 -12.10
C ARG A 74 11.28 2.74 -10.94
N GLN A 75 11.96 3.47 -10.05
CA GLN A 75 11.30 4.21 -8.98
C GLN A 75 10.51 5.42 -9.50
N THR A 76 11.09 6.15 -10.47
CA THR A 76 10.59 7.45 -10.94
C THR A 76 10.62 7.59 -12.46
N TYR A 77 9.79 8.50 -12.98
CA TYR A 77 9.85 8.98 -14.35
C TYR A 77 9.78 10.53 -14.44
N PRO A 78 10.66 11.19 -15.22
CA PRO A 78 11.87 10.62 -15.80
C PRO A 78 12.84 10.16 -14.70
N HIS A 79 13.56 9.06 -14.95
CA HIS A 79 14.56 8.57 -14.01
C HIS A 79 15.81 9.45 -14.08
N SER A 80 16.14 10.13 -12.98
CA SER A 80 17.30 11.02 -12.88
C SER A 80 18.18 10.65 -11.70
N GLY A 81 19.03 9.64 -11.87
CA GLY A 81 19.95 9.14 -10.84
C GLY A 81 19.25 8.38 -9.71
N GLY A 82 20.04 7.95 -8.71
CA GLY A 82 19.55 7.10 -7.62
C GLY A 82 19.47 5.61 -7.99
N PRO A 83 18.71 4.81 -7.23
CA PRO A 83 18.56 3.38 -7.48
C PRO A 83 17.94 3.09 -8.85
N ARG A 84 18.52 2.14 -9.59
CA ARG A 84 18.03 1.73 -10.91
C ARG A 84 16.63 1.14 -10.85
N TYR A 85 16.34 0.37 -9.80
CA TYR A 85 15.07 -0.30 -9.58
C TYR A 85 14.26 0.39 -8.49
N SER A 86 12.96 0.15 -8.48
CA SER A 86 12.09 0.52 -7.36
C SER A 86 12.49 -0.21 -6.09
N PHE A 87 12.18 0.38 -4.95
CA PHE A 87 12.18 -0.38 -3.69
C PHE A 87 11.02 -1.39 -3.65
N HIS A 88 11.08 -2.32 -2.71
CA HIS A 88 10.09 -3.38 -2.52
C HIS A 88 8.68 -2.83 -2.31
N TRP A 89 8.51 -1.79 -1.48
CA TRP A 89 7.19 -1.21 -1.22
C TRP A 89 6.45 -0.70 -2.46
N PRO A 90 7.03 0.18 -3.32
CA PRO A 90 6.41 0.52 -4.60
C PRO A 90 6.12 -0.71 -5.48
N PHE A 91 7.03 -1.69 -5.51
CA PHE A 91 6.83 -2.91 -6.30
C PHE A 91 5.63 -3.74 -5.81
N THR A 92 5.42 -3.87 -4.49
CA THR A 92 4.25 -4.61 -3.96
C THR A 92 2.94 -3.90 -4.30
N GLN A 93 2.94 -2.56 -4.37
CA GLN A 93 1.77 -1.82 -4.83
C GLN A 93 1.51 -2.04 -6.33
N VAL A 94 2.54 -2.25 -7.14
CA VAL A 94 2.37 -2.66 -8.55
C VAL A 94 1.71 -4.04 -8.64
N LEU A 95 2.13 -5.01 -7.81
CA LEU A 95 1.46 -6.31 -7.74
C LEU A 95 -0.02 -6.13 -7.37
N ALA A 96 -0.33 -5.35 -6.34
CA ALA A 96 -1.72 -5.05 -5.96
C ALA A 96 -2.52 -4.37 -7.10
N ALA A 97 -1.90 -3.46 -7.85
CA ALA A 97 -2.50 -2.83 -9.03
C ALA A 97 -2.79 -3.82 -10.17
N THR A 98 -1.86 -4.75 -10.46
CA THR A 98 -2.07 -5.84 -11.43
C THR A 98 -3.22 -6.75 -11.00
N LEU A 99 -3.31 -7.10 -9.72
CA LEU A 99 -4.43 -7.90 -9.18
C LEU A 99 -5.76 -7.13 -9.21
N GLY A 100 -5.73 -5.81 -8.97
CA GLY A 100 -6.90 -4.95 -9.13
C GLY A 100 -7.44 -5.00 -10.56
N ARG A 101 -6.56 -4.92 -11.56
CA ARG A 101 -6.98 -5.06 -12.96
C ARG A 101 -7.58 -6.43 -13.30
N TYR A 102 -7.13 -7.50 -12.66
CA TYR A 102 -7.66 -8.84 -12.93
C TYR A 102 -9.15 -9.00 -12.61
N GLY A 103 -9.64 -8.34 -11.57
CA GLY A 103 -11.07 -8.41 -11.25
C GLY A 103 -11.97 -7.67 -12.23
N LEU A 104 -11.41 -7.07 -13.29
CA LEU A 104 -12.16 -6.47 -14.40
C LEU A 104 -12.47 -7.54 -15.46
N ALA A 105 -13.69 -7.55 -15.98
CA ALA A 105 -14.08 -8.48 -17.04
C ALA A 105 -13.25 -8.26 -18.31
N GLY A 106 -12.83 -9.35 -18.97
CA GLY A 106 -12.17 -9.31 -20.28
C GLY A 106 -10.64 -9.22 -20.29
N THR A 107 -9.96 -9.35 -19.14
CA THR A 107 -8.47 -9.28 -19.06
C THR A 107 -7.76 -10.64 -19.20
N GLY A 108 -8.48 -11.70 -19.60
CA GLY A 108 -8.10 -13.11 -19.36
C GLY A 108 -6.71 -13.56 -19.82
N SER A 109 -6.33 -13.36 -21.09
CA SER A 109 -5.08 -13.91 -21.64
C SER A 109 -3.82 -13.10 -21.32
N ASP A 110 -3.95 -11.79 -21.08
CA ASP A 110 -2.83 -10.93 -20.68
C ASP A 110 -2.53 -11.03 -19.18
N PHE A 111 -3.55 -11.40 -18.39
CA PHE A 111 -3.47 -11.46 -16.94
C PHE A 111 -2.44 -12.47 -16.41
N GLU A 112 -2.48 -13.71 -16.89
CA GLU A 112 -1.58 -14.77 -16.41
C GLU A 112 -0.11 -14.38 -16.61
N ARG A 113 0.20 -13.83 -17.79
CA ARG A 113 1.52 -13.32 -18.14
C ARG A 113 1.95 -12.18 -17.24
N GLU A 114 1.04 -11.23 -16.97
CA GLU A 114 1.35 -10.07 -16.14
C GLU A 114 1.56 -10.44 -14.67
N VAL A 115 0.75 -11.35 -14.11
CA VAL A 115 0.95 -11.87 -12.75
C VAL A 115 2.23 -12.68 -12.67
N ALA A 116 2.50 -13.58 -13.63
CA ALA A 116 3.74 -14.34 -13.66
C ALA A 116 4.96 -13.40 -13.67
N ALA A 117 4.92 -12.32 -14.47
CA ALA A 117 5.98 -11.31 -14.47
C ALA A 117 6.11 -10.58 -13.12
N ARG A 118 5.00 -10.26 -12.44
CA ARG A 118 5.05 -9.63 -11.11
C ARG A 118 5.56 -10.58 -10.02
N LEU A 119 5.20 -11.86 -10.07
CA LEU A 119 5.71 -12.87 -9.15
C LEU A 119 7.21 -13.11 -9.36
N ALA A 120 7.67 -13.17 -10.61
CA ALA A 120 9.08 -13.26 -10.95
C ALA A 120 9.86 -12.04 -10.44
N GLY A 121 9.31 -10.83 -10.60
CA GLY A 121 9.91 -9.61 -10.05
C GLY A 121 9.93 -9.58 -8.53
N LEU A 122 8.85 -10.02 -7.88
CA LEU A 122 8.77 -10.12 -6.42
C LEU A 122 9.85 -11.08 -5.87
N ALA A 123 10.10 -12.19 -6.57
CA ALA A 123 11.14 -13.14 -6.19
C ALA A 123 12.55 -12.53 -6.17
N ALA A 124 12.81 -11.48 -6.94
CA ALA A 124 14.11 -10.78 -6.94
C ALA A 124 14.42 -10.08 -5.61
N TYR A 125 13.42 -9.82 -4.76
CA TYR A 125 13.59 -9.21 -3.44
C TYR A 125 13.75 -10.26 -2.33
N TRP A 126 13.49 -11.54 -2.60
CA TRP A 126 13.41 -12.58 -1.57
C TRP A 126 14.79 -13.00 -1.05
N ASP A 127 15.00 -12.91 0.25
CA ASP A 127 16.18 -13.42 0.96
C ASP A 127 15.85 -14.72 1.72
N PRO A 128 16.09 -15.90 1.12
CA PRO A 128 15.90 -17.17 1.80
C PRO A 128 16.93 -17.43 2.91
N GLY A 129 18.04 -16.67 2.95
CA GLY A 129 19.09 -16.82 3.96
C GLY A 129 18.84 -16.01 5.23
N SER A 130 17.84 -15.13 5.23
CA SER A 130 17.41 -14.41 6.43
C SER A 130 16.59 -15.31 7.36
N THR A 131 16.63 -15.03 8.66
CA THR A 131 15.90 -15.83 9.68
C THR A 131 14.93 -14.93 10.45
N PRO A 132 13.60 -15.12 10.31
CA PRO A 132 12.92 -15.88 9.26
C PRO A 132 13.19 -15.30 7.84
N PRO A 133 12.98 -16.09 6.77
CA PRO A 133 13.04 -15.60 5.39
C PRO A 133 12.11 -14.42 5.16
N ALA A 134 12.56 -13.45 4.36
CA ALA A 134 11.86 -12.20 4.13
C ALA A 134 12.27 -11.56 2.81
N TYR A 135 11.47 -10.60 2.34
CA TYR A 135 11.83 -9.71 1.27
C TYR A 135 12.68 -8.55 1.78
N ASP A 136 13.80 -8.30 1.11
CA ASP A 136 14.62 -7.11 1.26
C ASP A 136 13.92 -5.89 0.66
N SER A 137 14.24 -4.70 1.14
CA SER A 137 13.73 -3.45 0.57
C SER A 137 14.24 -3.15 -0.85
N TYR A 138 15.29 -3.83 -1.33
CA TYR A 138 15.87 -3.63 -2.67
C TYR A 138 16.22 -4.99 -3.31
N PRO A 139 16.19 -5.12 -4.66
CA PRO A 139 16.49 -6.40 -5.31
C PRO A 139 17.86 -6.96 -4.93
N ARG A 140 17.93 -8.29 -4.87
CA ARG A 140 19.14 -9.09 -4.66
C ARG A 140 19.79 -9.45 -5.99
N ALA A 141 20.92 -10.16 -5.94
CA ALA A 141 21.63 -10.60 -7.12
C ALA A 141 20.70 -11.44 -8.04
N PRO A 142 20.78 -11.29 -9.37
CA PRO A 142 21.77 -10.52 -10.12
C PRO A 142 21.45 -9.03 -10.28
N TYR A 143 20.31 -8.54 -9.79
CA TYR A 143 19.86 -7.16 -10.05
C TYR A 143 20.44 -6.15 -9.08
N GLY A 144 20.55 -6.49 -7.80
CA GLY A 144 21.13 -5.62 -6.77
C GLY A 144 21.85 -6.41 -5.68
N THR A 145 22.07 -5.77 -4.55
CA THR A 145 22.82 -6.36 -3.42
C THR A 145 21.94 -6.77 -2.25
N GLY A 146 20.62 -6.62 -2.36
CA GLY A 146 19.74 -6.62 -1.20
C GLY A 146 19.90 -5.35 -0.35
N ALA A 147 19.00 -5.20 0.62
CA ALA A 147 18.98 -4.08 1.56
C ALA A 147 18.24 -4.48 2.85
N GLU A 148 18.00 -3.53 3.74
CA GLU A 148 17.29 -3.76 5.00
C GLU A 148 15.89 -4.36 4.76
N GLN A 149 15.45 -5.19 5.69
CA GLN A 149 14.13 -5.83 5.65
C GLN A 149 13.17 -5.05 6.55
N TYR A 150 12.01 -4.72 6.01
CA TYR A 150 10.97 -3.96 6.71
C TYR A 150 9.76 -4.86 6.92
N TYR A 151 9.22 -4.90 8.14
CA TYR A 151 8.10 -5.77 8.48
C TYR A 151 6.82 -5.35 7.73
N ASP A 152 6.58 -4.04 7.64
CA ASP A 152 5.47 -3.47 6.87
C ASP A 152 5.59 -3.75 5.36
N ASP A 153 6.77 -3.63 4.76
CA ASP A 153 6.93 -3.95 3.33
C ASP A 153 6.59 -5.40 3.02
N ASN A 154 6.98 -6.30 3.92
CA ASN A 154 6.69 -7.72 3.80
C ASN A 154 5.19 -8.01 3.96
N VAL A 155 4.51 -7.38 4.90
CA VAL A 155 3.07 -7.63 5.10
C VAL A 155 2.23 -7.15 3.93
N TRP A 156 2.60 -6.05 3.25
CA TRP A 156 1.93 -5.64 2.01
C TRP A 156 2.08 -6.69 0.90
N ALA A 157 3.25 -7.33 0.77
CA ALA A 157 3.43 -8.46 -0.15
C ALA A 157 2.56 -9.65 0.26
N GLY A 158 2.51 -9.98 1.56
CA GLY A 158 1.68 -11.06 2.09
C GLY A 158 0.20 -10.86 1.81
N LEU A 159 -0.34 -9.66 2.03
CA LEU A 159 -1.74 -9.33 1.74
C LEU A 159 -2.05 -9.42 0.24
N ALA A 160 -1.18 -8.92 -0.64
CA ALA A 160 -1.35 -9.06 -2.08
C ALA A 160 -1.34 -10.54 -2.52
N LEU A 161 -0.49 -11.37 -1.94
CA LEU A 161 -0.44 -12.81 -2.22
C LEU A 161 -1.68 -13.55 -1.69
N VAL A 162 -2.23 -13.17 -0.53
CA VAL A 162 -3.53 -13.68 -0.07
C VAL A 162 -4.64 -13.32 -1.05
N GLN A 163 -4.65 -12.08 -1.58
CA GLN A 163 -5.62 -11.69 -2.59
C GLN A 163 -5.47 -12.56 -3.84
N LEU A 164 -4.25 -12.73 -4.36
CA LEU A 164 -3.99 -13.62 -5.51
C LEU A 164 -4.50 -15.05 -5.25
N TYR A 165 -4.21 -15.62 -4.08
CA TYR A 165 -4.73 -16.94 -3.70
C TYR A 165 -6.26 -16.98 -3.74
N ARG A 166 -6.94 -15.97 -3.18
CA ARG A 166 -8.41 -15.90 -3.20
C ARG A 166 -8.99 -15.78 -4.60
N MET A 167 -8.28 -15.13 -5.51
CA MET A 167 -8.73 -14.98 -6.89
C MET A 167 -8.53 -16.28 -7.70
N LEU A 168 -7.49 -17.07 -7.39
CA LEU A 168 -7.16 -18.29 -8.11
C LEU A 168 -7.70 -19.58 -7.49
N ARG A 169 -8.10 -19.56 -6.21
CA ARG A 169 -8.59 -20.75 -5.52
C ARG A 169 -9.83 -21.32 -6.22
N GLY A 170 -9.80 -22.62 -6.51
CA GLY A 170 -10.87 -23.30 -7.24
C GLY A 170 -10.67 -23.36 -8.76
N SER A 171 -9.64 -22.70 -9.31
CA SER A 171 -9.25 -22.90 -10.70
C SER A 171 -8.79 -24.34 -10.96
N THR A 172 -9.18 -24.91 -12.10
CA THR A 172 -8.70 -26.21 -12.60
C THR A 172 -7.45 -26.06 -13.48
N ASP A 173 -7.05 -24.84 -13.81
CA ASP A 173 -5.84 -24.57 -14.57
C ASP A 173 -4.57 -24.87 -13.74
N PRO A 174 -3.62 -25.70 -14.22
CA PRO A 174 -2.40 -26.05 -13.49
C PRO A 174 -1.52 -24.85 -13.12
N VAL A 175 -1.43 -23.82 -13.97
CA VAL A 175 -0.65 -22.60 -13.70
C VAL A 175 -1.27 -21.84 -12.53
N HIS A 176 -2.59 -21.68 -12.54
CA HIS A 176 -3.30 -21.03 -11.44
C HIS A 176 -3.16 -21.81 -10.12
N GLN A 177 -3.19 -23.14 -10.17
CA GLN A 177 -2.99 -23.98 -8.99
C GLN A 177 -1.58 -23.79 -8.41
N GLN A 178 -0.56 -23.75 -9.26
CA GLN A 178 0.82 -23.50 -8.85
C GLN A 178 0.99 -22.11 -8.24
N GLN A 179 0.46 -21.07 -8.90
CA GLN A 179 0.51 -19.70 -8.41
C GLN A 179 -0.24 -19.53 -7.09
N ALA A 180 -1.42 -20.15 -6.94
CA ALA A 180 -2.16 -20.15 -5.69
C ALA A 180 -1.36 -20.83 -4.56
N ALA A 181 -0.81 -22.01 -4.81
CA ALA A 181 0.00 -22.72 -3.81
C ALA A 181 1.19 -21.86 -3.34
N PHE A 182 1.96 -21.30 -4.29
CA PHE A 182 3.04 -20.38 -3.99
C PHE A 182 2.57 -19.18 -3.16
N ALA A 183 1.47 -18.54 -3.56
CA ALA A 183 0.98 -17.34 -2.92
C ALA A 183 0.57 -17.58 -1.45
N LEU A 184 -0.12 -18.70 -1.17
CA LEU A 184 -0.48 -19.07 0.20
C LEU A 184 0.76 -19.42 1.03
N GLU A 185 1.68 -20.20 0.47
CA GLU A 185 2.89 -20.63 1.18
C GLU A 185 3.76 -19.44 1.56
N ARG A 186 3.96 -18.50 0.61
CA ARG A 186 4.70 -17.26 0.84
C ARG A 186 4.00 -16.31 1.82
N ALA A 187 2.67 -16.20 1.78
CA ALA A 187 1.93 -15.41 2.77
C ALA A 187 2.11 -15.96 4.19
N VAL A 188 2.18 -17.29 4.35
CA VAL A 188 2.50 -17.93 5.64
C VAL A 188 3.92 -17.63 6.09
N GLU A 189 4.91 -17.62 5.19
CA GLU A 189 6.29 -17.22 5.51
C GLU A 189 6.37 -15.77 5.98
N VAL A 190 5.70 -14.85 5.27
CA VAL A 190 5.58 -13.45 5.68
C VAL A 190 4.94 -13.33 7.07
N PHE A 191 3.89 -14.09 7.37
CA PHE A 191 3.28 -14.03 8.71
C PHE A 191 4.23 -14.50 9.82
N ARG A 192 5.07 -15.52 9.56
CA ARG A 192 6.13 -15.93 10.51
C ARG A 192 7.14 -14.81 10.76
N LEU A 193 7.47 -14.03 9.73
CA LEU A 193 8.29 -12.83 9.88
C LEU A 193 7.58 -11.79 10.77
N MET A 194 6.29 -11.52 10.55
CA MET A 194 5.55 -10.57 11.39
C MET A 194 5.56 -10.98 12.87
N VAL A 195 5.38 -12.26 13.16
CA VAL A 195 5.45 -12.81 14.51
C VAL A 195 6.85 -12.63 15.12
N SER A 196 7.92 -12.77 14.34
CA SER A 196 9.29 -12.61 14.84
C SER A 196 9.68 -11.15 15.12
N GLY A 197 8.95 -10.18 14.55
CA GLY A 197 9.16 -8.77 14.81
C GLY A 197 8.47 -8.25 16.08
N TRP A 198 7.72 -9.09 16.78
CA TRP A 198 7.06 -8.72 18.03
C TRP A 198 8.06 -8.42 19.13
N ASP A 199 7.93 -7.25 19.75
CA ASP A 199 8.72 -6.86 20.91
C ASP A 199 8.35 -7.70 22.15
N THR A 200 9.30 -8.48 22.64
CA THR A 200 9.12 -9.38 23.78
C THR A 200 9.59 -8.78 25.11
N ASP A 201 10.13 -7.55 25.13
CA ASP A 201 10.61 -6.93 26.35
C ASP A 201 9.43 -6.32 27.14
N PRO A 202 9.07 -6.88 28.31
CA PRO A 202 7.94 -6.39 29.10
C PRO A 202 8.25 -5.08 29.84
N THR A 203 9.49 -4.60 29.81
CA THR A 203 9.92 -3.39 30.53
C THR A 203 9.69 -2.11 29.73
N HIS A 204 9.46 -2.21 28.41
CA HIS A 204 9.13 -1.05 27.60
C HIS A 204 7.79 -0.42 28.00
N PRO A 205 7.61 0.92 27.88
CA PRO A 205 6.37 1.61 28.30
C PRO A 205 5.09 1.13 27.59
N ALA A 206 5.24 0.59 26.38
CA ALA A 206 4.18 -0.08 25.63
C ALA A 206 4.65 -1.52 25.27
N PRO A 207 4.56 -2.50 26.19
CA PRO A 207 5.03 -3.86 25.93
C PRO A 207 4.34 -4.49 24.72
N GLY A 208 5.10 -5.18 23.88
CA GLY A 208 4.60 -5.74 22.63
C GLY A 208 4.69 -4.79 21.44
N GLY A 209 4.04 -5.18 20.35
CA GLY A 209 4.04 -4.45 19.10
C GLY A 209 5.15 -4.92 18.16
N VAL A 210 4.85 -5.00 16.88
CA VAL A 210 5.82 -5.33 15.84
C VAL A 210 6.68 -4.11 15.53
N PHE A 211 8.00 -4.27 15.54
CA PHE A 211 8.96 -3.25 15.09
C PHE A 211 8.75 -2.90 13.61
N TRP A 212 9.20 -1.71 13.21
CA TRP A 212 9.12 -1.30 11.81
C TRP A 212 10.15 -2.00 10.92
N VAL A 213 11.40 -2.03 11.38
CA VAL A 213 12.53 -2.55 10.60
C VAL A 213 13.14 -3.73 11.32
N LYS A 214 13.50 -4.78 10.59
CA LYS A 214 14.22 -5.93 11.10
C LYS A 214 15.70 -5.58 11.29
N ALA A 215 15.96 -4.71 12.26
CA ALA A 215 17.30 -4.25 12.62
C ALA A 215 17.36 -3.84 14.09
N ALA A 216 18.50 -4.09 14.75
CA ALA A 216 18.69 -3.78 16.17
C ALA A 216 18.59 -2.29 16.52
N TRP A 217 18.73 -1.41 15.53
CA TRP A 217 18.57 0.03 15.71
C TRP A 217 17.10 0.49 15.63
N SER A 218 16.18 -0.35 15.15
CA SER A 218 14.75 0.00 15.07
C SER A 218 14.20 0.17 16.49
N ARG A 219 13.58 1.32 16.75
CA ARG A 219 12.98 1.65 18.04
C ARG A 219 11.47 1.83 17.96
N ASP A 220 10.93 1.87 16.75
CA ASP A 220 9.56 2.30 16.49
C ASP A 220 8.66 1.09 16.28
N ARG A 221 7.53 1.07 16.99
CA ARG A 221 6.46 0.07 16.81
C ARG A 221 5.23 0.79 16.30
N ASN A 222 4.81 0.44 15.09
CA ASN A 222 3.96 1.28 14.25
C ASN A 222 2.61 0.61 14.02
N VAL A 223 1.56 1.39 13.77
CA VAL A 223 0.27 0.84 13.29
C VAL A 223 0.50 0.01 12.01
N VAL A 224 1.30 0.50 11.06
CA VAL A 224 1.59 -0.20 9.80
C VAL A 224 2.35 -1.51 9.90
N SER A 225 2.98 -1.81 11.03
CA SER A 225 3.59 -3.13 11.25
C SER A 225 2.66 -4.07 12.02
N ASN A 226 1.60 -3.54 12.65
CA ASN A 226 0.70 -4.31 13.51
C ASN A 226 -0.68 -4.53 12.88
N ALA A 227 -1.37 -3.46 12.48
CA ALA A 227 -2.73 -3.55 11.91
C ALA A 227 -2.79 -4.39 10.63
N PRO A 228 -1.96 -4.19 9.59
CA PRO A 228 -1.94 -5.08 8.44
C PRO A 228 -1.37 -6.47 8.78
N GLY A 229 -0.52 -6.59 9.82
CA GLY A 229 -0.11 -7.89 10.38
C GLY A 229 -1.30 -8.67 10.94
N ALA A 230 -2.22 -7.97 11.61
CA ALA A 230 -3.48 -8.51 12.08
C ALA A 230 -4.38 -8.93 10.91
N GLU A 231 -4.54 -8.07 9.89
CA GLU A 231 -5.30 -8.41 8.67
C GLU A 231 -4.76 -9.68 8.00
N LEU A 232 -3.44 -9.79 7.85
CA LEU A 232 -2.81 -10.99 7.28
C LEU A 232 -3.12 -12.24 8.12
N GLY A 233 -3.01 -12.14 9.45
CA GLY A 233 -3.38 -13.23 10.35
C GLY A 233 -4.85 -13.62 10.23
N PHE A 234 -5.77 -12.67 10.20
CA PHE A 234 -7.19 -12.95 10.07
C PHE A 234 -7.54 -13.57 8.72
N HIS A 235 -6.94 -13.10 7.63
CA HIS A 235 -7.11 -13.75 6.34
C HIS A 235 -6.55 -15.17 6.32
N LEU A 236 -5.36 -15.42 6.86
CA LEU A 236 -4.79 -16.77 6.95
C LEU A 236 -5.64 -17.69 7.83
N TYR A 237 -6.24 -17.17 8.89
CA TYR A 237 -7.21 -17.92 9.69
C TYR A 237 -8.43 -18.32 8.84
N GLU A 238 -9.04 -17.38 8.10
CA GLU A 238 -10.18 -17.71 7.22
C GLU A 238 -9.81 -18.76 6.16
N LEU A 239 -8.56 -18.76 5.68
CA LEU A 239 -8.11 -19.69 4.64
C LEU A 239 -7.74 -21.08 5.17
N THR A 240 -7.28 -21.19 6.42
CA THR A 240 -6.66 -22.43 6.94
C THR A 240 -7.32 -22.99 8.19
N GLY A 241 -8.14 -22.20 8.90
CA GLY A 241 -8.74 -22.56 10.19
C GLY A 241 -7.75 -22.67 11.36
N ARG A 242 -6.46 -22.36 11.17
CA ARG A 242 -5.44 -22.56 12.21
C ARG A 242 -5.47 -21.43 13.25
N ALA A 243 -5.78 -21.78 14.50
CA ALA A 243 -5.92 -20.84 15.63
C ALA A 243 -4.74 -19.88 15.81
N HIS A 244 -3.51 -20.35 15.57
CA HIS A 244 -2.29 -19.54 15.61
C HIS A 244 -2.41 -18.19 14.89
N TYR A 245 -3.03 -18.16 13.71
CA TYR A 245 -3.16 -16.92 12.93
C TYR A 245 -4.15 -15.94 13.56
N LEU A 246 -5.26 -16.44 14.11
CA LEU A 246 -6.25 -15.61 14.82
C LEU A 246 -5.68 -15.07 16.12
N GLU A 247 -4.96 -15.89 16.89
CA GLU A 247 -4.36 -15.50 18.17
C GLU A 247 -3.31 -14.39 18.00
N TRP A 248 -2.38 -14.57 17.06
CA TRP A 248 -1.37 -13.55 16.78
C TRP A 248 -1.96 -12.31 16.11
N GLY A 249 -2.93 -12.48 15.20
CA GLY A 249 -3.62 -11.33 14.61
C GLY A 249 -4.35 -10.50 15.67
N ARG A 250 -5.03 -11.15 16.62
CA ARG A 250 -5.67 -10.47 17.76
C ARG A 250 -4.65 -9.74 18.62
N ARG A 251 -3.50 -10.37 18.90
CA ARG A 251 -2.43 -9.74 19.68
C ARG A 251 -1.92 -8.44 19.05
N MET A 252 -1.69 -8.43 17.74
CA MET A 252 -1.28 -7.22 17.01
C MET A 252 -2.38 -6.16 16.97
N TYR A 253 -3.62 -6.57 16.71
CA TYR A 253 -4.80 -5.69 16.72
C TYR A 253 -5.02 -5.02 18.09
N GLU A 254 -5.05 -5.80 19.16
CA GLU A 254 -5.31 -5.33 20.53
C GLU A 254 -4.20 -4.40 21.03
N TRP A 255 -2.97 -4.59 20.58
CA TRP A 255 -1.86 -3.69 20.90
C TRP A 255 -2.05 -2.31 20.26
N VAL A 256 -2.47 -2.24 19.00
CA VAL A 256 -2.79 -0.96 18.34
C VAL A 256 -3.97 -0.27 19.03
N GLU A 257 -5.04 -1.02 19.33
CA GLU A 257 -6.21 -0.50 20.08
C GLU A 257 -5.81 0.10 21.43
N ARG A 258 -4.85 -0.52 22.12
CA ARG A 258 -4.44 -0.10 23.47
C ARG A 258 -3.52 1.11 23.47
N TYR A 259 -2.53 1.15 22.58
CA TYR A 259 -1.42 2.11 22.70
C TYR A 259 -1.45 3.23 21.66
N LEU A 260 -2.13 3.06 20.53
CA LEU A 260 -2.07 4.01 19.41
C LEU A 260 -3.45 4.57 19.03
N ARG A 261 -4.52 4.20 19.74
CA ARG A 261 -5.85 4.78 19.54
C ARG A 261 -5.93 6.17 20.17
N ALA A 262 -6.10 7.19 19.34
CA ALA A 262 -6.25 8.57 19.73
C ALA A 262 -7.62 8.85 20.40
N PRO A 263 -7.77 9.95 21.17
CA PRO A 263 -9.04 10.32 21.81
C PRO A 263 -10.23 10.49 20.84
N ASN A 264 -9.96 10.91 19.60
CA ASN A 264 -10.99 11.04 18.56
C ASN A 264 -11.42 9.69 17.96
N GLY A 265 -10.79 8.58 18.35
CA GLY A 265 -11.08 7.23 17.87
C GLY A 265 -10.38 6.83 16.58
N LEU A 266 -9.54 7.70 16.00
CA LEU A 266 -8.57 7.36 14.96
C LEU A 266 -7.26 6.88 15.59
N TYR A 267 -6.26 6.56 14.78
CA TYR A 267 -4.99 5.99 15.23
C TYR A 267 -3.83 6.89 14.86
N TRP A 268 -2.97 7.10 15.86
CA TRP A 268 -1.64 7.71 15.73
C TRP A 268 -0.69 6.81 14.95
N ASP A 269 0.53 7.27 14.68
CA ASP A 269 1.45 6.56 13.78
C ASP A 269 2.20 5.43 14.49
N HIS A 270 2.96 5.79 15.53
CA HIS A 270 3.83 4.86 16.23
C HIS A 270 4.18 5.32 17.65
N VAL A 271 4.76 4.40 18.41
CA VAL A 271 5.38 4.66 19.70
C VAL A 271 6.81 4.12 19.71
N ASP A 272 7.75 4.91 20.18
CA ASP A 272 9.15 4.50 20.31
C ASP A 272 9.39 3.69 21.60
N LEU A 273 10.62 3.19 21.81
CA LEU A 273 10.97 2.43 23.03
C LEU A 273 11.00 3.28 24.31
N THR A 274 10.99 4.62 24.21
CA THR A 274 10.91 5.53 25.36
C THR A 274 9.48 5.86 25.74
N GLY A 275 8.50 5.43 24.95
CA GLY A 275 7.07 5.69 25.16
C GLY A 275 6.58 6.98 24.52
N VAL A 276 7.39 7.66 23.71
CA VAL A 276 6.97 8.84 22.95
C VAL A 276 6.13 8.40 21.77
N VAL A 277 4.93 8.97 21.67
CA VAL A 277 3.98 8.69 20.59
C VAL A 277 4.10 9.77 19.51
N GLU A 278 4.21 9.34 18.25
CA GLU A 278 4.06 10.20 17.08
C GLU A 278 2.59 10.26 16.67
N GLU A 279 1.96 11.41 16.87
CA GLU A 279 0.51 11.57 16.81
C GLU A 279 -0.04 11.79 15.39
N THR A 280 0.80 11.74 14.36
CA THR A 280 0.34 11.92 12.98
C THR A 280 -0.70 10.86 12.58
N GLN A 281 -1.84 11.29 12.03
CA GLN A 281 -2.94 10.42 11.61
C GLN A 281 -2.94 10.19 10.10
N TRP A 282 -2.35 9.08 9.68
CA TRP A 282 -2.30 8.67 8.27
C TRP A 282 -3.50 7.84 7.84
N SER A 283 -4.00 8.05 6.61
CA SER A 283 -5.24 7.41 6.14
C SER A 283 -5.17 5.87 6.14
N TYR A 284 -4.03 5.29 5.78
CA TYR A 284 -3.83 3.83 5.80
C TYR A 284 -3.86 3.18 7.19
N ASN A 285 -3.47 3.88 8.27
CA ASN A 285 -3.54 3.38 9.64
C ASN A 285 -5.02 3.20 10.03
N GLN A 286 -5.86 4.14 9.58
CA GLN A 286 -7.30 4.06 9.79
C GLN A 286 -7.90 2.94 8.96
N GLY A 287 -7.47 2.82 7.70
CA GLY A 287 -7.90 1.78 6.78
C GLY A 287 -7.65 0.38 7.32
N THR A 288 -6.42 0.08 7.70
CA THR A 288 -6.04 -1.26 8.21
C THR A 288 -6.77 -1.63 9.50
N MET A 289 -7.08 -0.66 10.37
CA MET A 289 -7.92 -0.93 11.55
C MET A 289 -9.41 -1.13 11.22
N ILE A 290 -9.93 -0.49 10.16
CA ILE A 290 -11.25 -0.78 9.61
C ILE A 290 -11.30 -2.22 9.09
N GLY A 291 -10.31 -2.62 8.28
CA GLY A 291 -10.24 -3.96 7.70
C GLY A 291 -10.05 -5.05 8.74
N ALA A 292 -9.15 -4.84 9.72
CA ALA A 292 -8.97 -5.75 10.85
C ALA A 292 -10.28 -6.00 11.62
N ASN A 293 -11.05 -4.95 11.92
CA ASN A 293 -12.36 -5.07 12.55
C ASN A 293 -13.39 -5.78 11.64
N ALA A 294 -13.42 -5.45 10.34
CA ALA A 294 -14.30 -6.11 9.37
C ALA A 294 -14.03 -7.62 9.28
N LEU A 295 -12.76 -8.03 9.31
CA LEU A 295 -12.33 -9.43 9.30
C LEU A 295 -12.67 -10.13 10.63
N LEU A 296 -12.43 -9.48 11.77
CA LEU A 296 -12.84 -10.02 13.07
C LEU A 296 -14.35 -10.25 13.14
N TYR A 297 -15.16 -9.34 12.60
CA TYR A 297 -16.61 -9.55 12.49
C TYR A 297 -16.94 -10.73 11.57
N ARG A 298 -16.29 -10.88 10.41
CA ARG A 298 -16.51 -12.04 9.52
C ARG A 298 -16.19 -13.36 10.21
N ILE A 299 -15.13 -13.40 11.01
CA ILE A 299 -14.66 -14.59 11.73
C ILE A 299 -15.57 -14.92 12.92
N THR A 300 -15.90 -13.93 13.75
CA THR A 300 -16.55 -14.16 15.06
C THR A 300 -18.05 -13.92 15.07
N ARG A 301 -18.55 -13.11 14.12
CA ARG A 301 -19.91 -12.55 14.11
C ARG A 301 -20.25 -11.68 15.32
N GLU A 302 -19.26 -11.27 16.13
CA GLU A 302 -19.49 -10.38 17.27
C GLU A 302 -19.74 -8.94 16.78
N ALA A 303 -20.95 -8.42 17.06
CA ALA A 303 -21.40 -7.10 16.58
C ALA A 303 -20.48 -5.94 16.97
N LYS A 304 -19.71 -6.08 18.07
CA LYS A 304 -18.77 -5.05 18.53
C LYS A 304 -17.70 -4.69 17.49
N TYR A 305 -17.25 -5.67 16.69
CA TYR A 305 -16.23 -5.44 15.65
C TYR A 305 -16.80 -4.72 14.44
N LEU A 306 -18.01 -5.08 14.00
CA LEU A 306 -18.69 -4.33 12.94
C LEU A 306 -18.93 -2.86 13.36
N ALA A 307 -19.45 -2.67 14.58
CA ALA A 307 -19.69 -1.32 15.10
C ALA A 307 -18.39 -0.51 15.26
N ALA A 308 -17.26 -1.15 15.58
CA ALA A 308 -15.96 -0.49 15.61
C ALA A 308 -15.49 -0.08 14.21
N ALA A 309 -15.56 -0.99 13.22
CA ALA A 309 -15.21 -0.67 11.83
C ALA A 309 -16.03 0.50 11.28
N GLU A 310 -17.33 0.54 11.55
CA GLU A 310 -18.23 1.61 11.13
C GLU A 310 -17.91 2.96 11.80
N ARG A 311 -17.61 2.96 13.09
CA ARG A 311 -17.21 4.19 13.81
C ARG A 311 -15.89 4.75 13.29
N ILE A 312 -14.90 3.91 13.04
CA ILE A 312 -13.60 4.34 12.48
C ILE A 312 -13.82 4.88 11.08
N ALA A 313 -14.58 4.18 10.23
CA ALA A 313 -14.89 4.61 8.87
C ALA A 313 -15.59 5.98 8.83
N GLU A 314 -16.64 6.18 9.63
CA GLU A 314 -17.35 7.45 9.70
C GLU A 314 -16.43 8.59 10.18
N THR A 315 -15.68 8.37 11.27
CA THR A 315 -14.77 9.37 11.83
C THR A 315 -13.66 9.73 10.84
N ALA A 316 -13.06 8.73 10.18
CA ALA A 316 -12.01 8.94 9.20
C ALA A 316 -12.52 9.67 7.96
N LEU A 317 -13.71 9.32 7.46
CA LEU A 317 -14.32 10.02 6.32
C LEU A 317 -14.62 11.49 6.64
N VAL A 318 -15.12 11.79 7.84
CA VAL A 318 -15.30 13.19 8.28
C VAL A 318 -13.95 13.90 8.37
N HIS A 319 -12.98 13.28 9.04
CA HIS A 319 -11.65 13.85 9.25
C HIS A 319 -10.93 14.18 7.94
N TYR A 320 -10.88 13.24 6.99
CA TYR A 320 -10.12 13.42 5.75
C TYR A 320 -10.89 14.18 4.66
N ARG A 321 -12.23 14.22 4.71
CA ARG A 321 -13.01 15.13 3.84
C ARG A 321 -12.88 16.58 4.29
N ALA A 322 -12.80 16.84 5.60
CA ALA A 322 -12.59 18.18 6.10
C ALA A 322 -11.29 18.76 5.53
N ASP A 323 -11.36 20.01 5.07
CA ASP A 323 -10.24 20.75 4.48
C ASP A 323 -9.51 20.01 3.36
N SER A 324 -10.20 19.08 2.66
CA SER A 324 -9.61 18.30 1.58
C SER A 324 -8.35 17.51 2.01
N ARG A 325 -8.30 17.08 3.28
CA ARG A 325 -7.15 16.38 3.88
C ARG A 325 -6.79 15.03 3.24
N PHE A 326 -7.61 14.48 2.36
CA PHE A 326 -7.21 13.35 1.52
C PHE A 326 -6.05 13.68 0.58
N TYR A 327 -5.99 14.88 -0.01
CA TYR A 327 -5.00 15.17 -1.07
C TYR A 327 -3.56 15.35 -0.57
N PRO A 328 -3.31 15.89 0.63
CA PRO A 328 -1.97 15.89 1.22
C PRO A 328 -1.49 14.50 1.67
N GLN A 329 -2.36 13.49 1.74
CA GLN A 329 -1.94 12.12 2.04
C GLN A 329 -1.31 11.49 0.78
N PRO A 330 -0.27 10.67 0.91
CA PRO A 330 0.23 9.86 -0.19
C PRO A 330 -0.90 9.03 -0.83
N ALA A 331 -0.96 8.99 -2.16
CA ALA A 331 -2.03 8.27 -2.85
C ALA A 331 -2.09 6.79 -2.49
N ALA A 332 -0.93 6.16 -2.24
CA ALA A 332 -0.86 4.78 -1.75
C ALA A 332 -1.53 4.60 -0.39
N PHE A 333 -1.48 5.59 0.50
CA PHE A 333 -2.15 5.52 1.80
C PHE A 333 -3.67 5.54 1.60
N ASN A 334 -4.14 6.43 0.72
CA ASN A 334 -5.55 6.52 0.37
C ASN A 334 -6.05 5.25 -0.35
N ALA A 335 -5.24 4.64 -1.22
CA ALA A 335 -5.60 3.39 -1.87
C ALA A 335 -5.82 2.25 -0.85
N ILE A 336 -4.94 2.13 0.15
CA ILE A 336 -5.09 1.16 1.25
C ILE A 336 -6.32 1.48 2.09
N PHE A 337 -6.53 2.76 2.43
CA PHE A 337 -7.71 3.22 3.16
C PHE A 337 -9.01 2.85 2.46
N PHE A 338 -9.13 3.20 1.18
CA PHE A 338 -10.34 2.93 0.41
C PHE A 338 -10.56 1.44 0.19
N ARG A 339 -9.51 0.65 -0.06
CA ARG A 339 -9.63 -0.81 -0.21
C ARG A 339 -10.25 -1.45 1.03
N ASN A 340 -9.85 -1.02 2.22
CA ASN A 340 -10.44 -1.50 3.47
C ASN A 340 -11.85 -0.98 3.75
N LEU A 341 -12.18 0.24 3.30
CA LEU A 341 -13.56 0.70 3.28
C LEU A 341 -14.44 -0.16 2.34
N LEU A 342 -13.93 -0.59 1.18
CA LEU A 342 -14.66 -1.49 0.29
C LEU A 342 -14.82 -2.89 0.88
N LEU A 343 -13.81 -3.41 1.60
CA LEU A 343 -13.94 -4.65 2.37
C LEU A 343 -15.09 -4.56 3.38
N LEU A 344 -15.20 -3.46 4.13
CA LEU A 344 -16.34 -3.20 5.01
C LEU A 344 -17.66 -3.04 4.24
N ALA A 345 -17.65 -2.35 3.09
CA ALA A 345 -18.84 -2.22 2.23
C ALA A 345 -19.36 -3.58 1.75
N GLY A 346 -18.48 -4.58 1.58
CA GLY A 346 -18.87 -5.96 1.28
C GLY A 346 -19.73 -6.61 2.37
N ILE A 347 -19.67 -6.09 3.60
CA ILE A 347 -20.41 -6.58 4.77
C ILE A 347 -21.69 -5.75 4.97
N ASN A 348 -21.55 -4.44 5.17
CA ASN A 348 -22.66 -3.58 5.59
C ASN A 348 -23.37 -2.86 4.43
N ARG A 349 -22.86 -3.01 3.20
CA ARG A 349 -23.42 -2.42 1.96
C ARG A 349 -23.55 -0.90 2.00
N ASN A 350 -22.78 -0.19 2.83
CA ASN A 350 -22.85 1.26 2.91
C ASN A 350 -22.27 1.92 1.63
N PRO A 351 -23.09 2.64 0.83
CA PRO A 351 -22.64 3.20 -0.45
C PRO A 351 -21.72 4.42 -0.29
N ARG A 352 -21.67 5.04 0.90
CA ARG A 352 -20.87 6.25 1.15
C ARG A 352 -19.37 6.02 0.94
N TYR A 353 -18.91 4.81 1.21
CA TYR A 353 -17.50 4.42 1.10
C TYR A 353 -17.03 4.48 -0.35
N ARG A 354 -17.78 3.84 -1.25
CA ARG A 354 -17.51 3.89 -2.69
C ARG A 354 -17.67 5.31 -3.24
N ALA A 355 -18.67 6.06 -2.77
CA ALA A 355 -18.86 7.46 -3.19
C ALA A 355 -17.69 8.36 -2.77
N ALA A 356 -17.10 8.16 -1.58
CA ALA A 356 -15.91 8.88 -1.14
C ALA A 356 -14.68 8.59 -2.02
N MET A 357 -14.48 7.31 -2.32
CA MET A 357 -13.41 6.86 -3.22
C MET A 357 -13.58 7.41 -4.63
N GLN A 358 -14.81 7.41 -5.17
CA GLN A 358 -15.12 7.97 -6.49
C GLN A 358 -14.82 9.47 -6.55
N LEU A 359 -15.23 10.23 -5.53
CA LEU A 359 -14.97 11.67 -5.46
C LEU A 359 -13.47 11.98 -5.48
N TYR A 360 -12.67 11.25 -4.69
CA TYR A 360 -11.21 11.38 -4.70
C TYR A 360 -10.61 11.08 -6.08
N ALA A 361 -11.08 9.99 -6.71
CA ALA A 361 -10.64 9.55 -8.02
C ALA A 361 -10.98 10.56 -9.12
N ASP A 362 -12.19 11.13 -9.10
CA ASP A 362 -12.63 12.12 -10.08
C ASP A 362 -11.86 13.42 -9.96
N ILE A 363 -11.55 13.87 -8.75
CA ILE A 363 -10.78 15.11 -8.55
C ILE A 363 -9.37 14.96 -9.10
N LEU A 364 -8.66 13.88 -8.76
CA LEU A 364 -7.30 13.66 -9.29
C LEU A 364 -7.27 13.39 -10.80
N TRP A 365 -8.31 12.77 -11.36
CA TRP A 365 -8.39 12.54 -12.81
C TRP A 365 -8.43 13.85 -13.61
N HIS A 366 -9.12 14.87 -13.07
CA HIS A 366 -9.34 16.15 -13.74
C HIS A 366 -8.36 17.26 -13.33
N ASP A 367 -7.59 17.06 -12.26
CA ASP A 367 -6.57 18.01 -11.82
C ASP A 367 -5.35 17.96 -12.74
N GLN A 368 -5.21 18.96 -13.61
CA GLN A 368 -4.11 19.09 -14.57
C GLN A 368 -2.73 19.30 -13.91
N THR A 369 -2.69 19.67 -12.62
CA THR A 369 -1.43 19.74 -11.86
C THR A 369 -1.00 18.39 -11.32
N ALA A 370 -1.97 17.47 -11.15
CA ALA A 370 -1.76 16.14 -10.61
C ALA A 370 -1.73 15.06 -11.70
N HIS A 371 -2.39 15.24 -12.84
CA HIS A 371 -2.54 14.25 -13.90
C HIS A 371 -2.26 14.87 -15.28
N ASP A 372 -1.23 14.38 -15.94
CA ASP A 372 -0.93 14.73 -17.33
C ASP A 372 -1.66 13.76 -18.27
N TRP A 373 -2.70 14.24 -18.94
CA TRP A 373 -3.54 13.42 -19.82
C TRP A 373 -2.79 12.91 -21.07
N ARG A 374 -1.67 13.54 -21.48
CA ARG A 374 -0.90 13.12 -22.67
C ARG A 374 -0.09 11.88 -22.37
N THR A 375 0.54 11.84 -21.20
CA THR A 375 1.34 10.71 -20.73
C THR A 375 0.53 9.71 -19.91
N ARG A 376 -0.65 10.12 -19.42
CA ARG A 376 -1.49 9.41 -18.44
C ARG A 376 -0.80 9.16 -17.10
N LEU A 377 0.19 9.99 -16.76
CA LEU A 377 0.95 9.88 -15.52
C LEU A 377 0.43 10.85 -14.45
N PHE A 378 0.50 10.40 -13.20
CA PHE A 378 0.22 11.20 -12.01
C PHE A 378 1.50 11.78 -11.41
N TYR A 379 1.48 13.08 -11.08
CA TYR A 379 2.57 13.86 -10.51
C TYR A 379 2.19 14.38 -9.12
N LEU A 380 2.11 13.49 -8.12
CA LEU A 380 1.54 13.81 -6.80
C LEU A 380 2.59 14.27 -5.77
N GLY A 381 3.88 14.23 -6.12
CA GLY A 381 4.96 14.78 -5.29
C GLY A 381 5.03 16.31 -5.28
N GLY A 382 4.19 16.98 -6.08
CA GLY A 382 4.16 18.43 -6.24
C GLY A 382 4.96 18.94 -7.45
N PRO A 383 4.91 20.25 -7.72
CA PRO A 383 5.47 20.84 -8.94
C PRO A 383 6.96 20.54 -9.12
N GLY A 384 7.34 20.12 -10.34
CA GLY A 384 8.73 19.83 -10.70
C GLY A 384 9.31 18.54 -10.12
N ARG A 385 8.52 17.75 -9.38
CA ARG A 385 8.93 16.40 -8.96
C ARG A 385 8.67 15.40 -10.08
N PRO A 386 9.49 14.34 -10.19
CA PRO A 386 9.20 13.26 -11.12
C PRO A 386 7.93 12.50 -10.68
N ALA A 387 7.29 11.83 -11.63
CA ALA A 387 6.22 10.88 -11.33
C ALA A 387 6.81 9.68 -10.56
N GLU A 388 6.15 9.26 -9.48
CA GLU A 388 6.56 8.12 -8.66
C GLU A 388 5.77 6.87 -9.07
N LEU A 389 6.45 5.72 -9.10
CA LEU A 389 5.82 4.42 -9.38
C LEU A 389 4.69 4.13 -8.40
N LEU A 390 4.92 4.48 -7.12
CA LEU A 390 4.00 4.25 -6.02
C LEU A 390 2.65 4.96 -6.25
N ASP A 391 2.68 6.19 -6.77
CA ASP A 391 1.47 6.97 -7.07
C ASP A 391 0.69 6.35 -8.25
N GLN A 392 1.39 5.89 -9.29
CA GLN A 392 0.74 5.25 -10.43
C GLN A 392 0.01 3.99 -9.99
N ALA A 393 0.71 3.13 -9.24
CA ALA A 393 0.15 1.90 -8.70
C ALA A 393 -1.07 2.16 -7.81
N ALA A 394 -1.02 3.20 -6.97
CA ALA A 394 -2.13 3.60 -6.12
C ALA A 394 -3.37 4.03 -6.92
N MET A 395 -3.19 4.88 -7.93
CA MET A 395 -4.31 5.34 -8.76
C MET A 395 -4.92 4.20 -9.58
N ILE A 396 -4.11 3.27 -10.10
CA ILE A 396 -4.60 2.07 -10.79
C ILE A 396 -5.47 1.22 -9.84
N GLN A 397 -5.01 0.97 -8.61
CA GLN A 397 -5.80 0.26 -7.60
C GLN A 397 -7.14 0.95 -7.36
N ILE A 398 -7.12 2.28 -7.20
CA ILE A 398 -8.33 3.06 -6.95
C ILE A 398 -9.35 2.90 -8.09
N TYR A 399 -8.93 3.15 -9.33
CA TYR A 399 -9.81 3.02 -10.49
C TYR A 399 -10.29 1.58 -10.68
N ALA A 400 -9.41 0.59 -10.52
CA ALA A 400 -9.76 -0.81 -10.71
C ALA A 400 -10.81 -1.28 -9.69
N TYR A 401 -10.62 -1.01 -8.39
CA TYR A 401 -11.58 -1.45 -7.37
C TYR A 401 -12.90 -0.66 -7.41
N LEU A 402 -12.90 0.58 -7.89
CA LEU A 402 -14.15 1.30 -8.19
C LEU A 402 -14.95 0.62 -9.31
N ALA A 403 -14.28 -0.03 -10.26
CA ALA A 403 -14.92 -0.76 -11.35
C ALA A 403 -15.30 -2.21 -10.97
N TRP A 404 -14.86 -2.73 -9.83
CA TRP A 404 -15.28 -4.03 -9.35
C TRP A 404 -16.75 -4.03 -8.90
N PRO A 405 -17.51 -5.11 -9.16
CA PRO A 405 -18.82 -5.28 -8.57
C PRO A 405 -18.70 -5.49 -7.05
N PRO A 406 -19.62 -4.96 -6.22
CA PRO A 406 -19.52 -5.07 -4.75
C PRO A 406 -19.43 -6.49 -4.20
N ASN A 407 -19.91 -7.51 -4.92
CA ASN A 407 -19.80 -8.91 -4.51
C ASN A 407 -18.38 -9.46 -4.60
N SER A 408 -17.48 -8.81 -5.36
CA SER A 408 -16.06 -9.17 -5.43
C SER A 408 -15.24 -8.59 -4.28
N TYR A 409 -15.78 -7.70 -3.44
CA TYR A 409 -15.04 -7.10 -2.33
C TYR A 409 -14.59 -8.11 -1.27
N ALA A 410 -15.19 -9.30 -1.23
CA ALA A 410 -14.72 -10.39 -0.37
C ALA A 410 -13.33 -10.95 -0.74
N LEU A 411 -12.81 -10.60 -1.93
CA LEU A 411 -11.48 -10.96 -2.42
C LEU A 411 -10.39 -9.94 -2.04
N LEU A 412 -10.78 -8.74 -1.60
CA LEU A 412 -9.85 -7.69 -1.19
C LEU A 412 -9.16 -8.04 0.13
N THR A 413 -7.93 -7.53 0.30
CA THR A 413 -7.07 -7.73 1.48
C THR A 413 -6.38 -6.47 1.95
#